data_AF-A0A929IH51-F1
#
_entry.id   AF-A0A929IH51-F1
#
_cell.length_a   1.000
_cell.length_b   1.000
_cell.length_c   1.000
_cell.angle_alpha   90.00
_cell.angle_beta   90.00
_cell.angle_gamma   90.00
#
_symmetry.space_group_name_H-M   'P 1'
#
loop_
_entity.id
_entity.type
_entity.pdbx_description
1 polymer ?
#
loop_
_entity_poly.entity_id
_entity_poly.type
_entity_poly.pdbx_seq_one_letter_code
_entity_poly.pdbx_strand_id
1 'polypeptide(L)'
;MAEYAKTKRTTLKRAHERGSYDRDTVHAILDEALICHVAFIHDGAPAIIPTAHWRDGETFYIHGSSASRMIRALEGGAPACIEVTMTDGLVLARSGYHSSVNYRTVVIYATGRKIDDDTEKLASLKAFMEKIAPGRWDELRAP
;
A
#
# COMPACT_ATOMS: atom_id res chain seq x y z
N MET A 1 -20.67 -9.08 -2.82
CA MET A 1 -19.31 -8.61 -3.08
C MET A 1 -18.35 -9.53 -2.31
N ALA A 2 -17.13 -9.74 -2.81
CA ALA A 2 -16.15 -10.56 -2.09
C ALA A 2 -15.58 -9.76 -0.92
N GLU A 3 -15.39 -10.41 0.24
CA GLU A 3 -14.79 -9.78 1.43
C GLU A 3 -13.47 -10.45 1.79
N TYR A 4 -12.52 -9.66 2.30
CA TYR A 4 -11.31 -10.19 2.89
C TYR A 4 -11.58 -10.86 4.23
N ALA A 5 -10.96 -12.02 4.45
CA ALA A 5 -11.08 -12.75 5.70
C ALA A 5 -10.52 -11.93 6.88
N LYS A 6 -11.31 -11.84 7.94
CA LYS A 6 -10.89 -11.19 9.19
C LYS A 6 -9.97 -12.13 9.96
N THR A 7 -8.88 -11.57 10.47
CA THR A 7 -7.91 -12.28 11.35
C THR A 7 -7.80 -11.56 12.67
N LYS A 8 -7.13 -12.17 13.66
CA LYS A 8 -6.79 -11.47 14.92
C LYS A 8 -6.02 -10.16 14.68
N ARG A 9 -5.23 -10.07 13.60
CA ARG A 9 -4.39 -8.91 13.27
C ARG A 9 -5.16 -7.83 12.50
N THR A 10 -6.14 -8.21 11.68
CA THR A 10 -6.90 -7.30 10.82
C THR A 10 -8.26 -6.90 11.39
N THR A 11 -8.71 -7.52 12.49
CA THR A 11 -9.99 -7.17 13.13
C THR A 11 -9.89 -5.83 13.86
N LEU A 12 -10.66 -4.84 13.39
CA LEU A 12 -10.75 -3.50 13.98
C LEU A 12 -11.46 -3.56 15.33
N LYS A 13 -10.94 -2.81 16.30
CA LYS A 13 -11.49 -2.76 17.68
C LYS A 13 -12.14 -1.43 18.03
N ARG A 14 -11.49 -0.31 17.70
CA ARG A 14 -12.03 1.04 17.93
C ARG A 14 -12.70 1.54 16.68
N ALA A 15 -13.87 2.19 16.83
CA ALA A 15 -14.68 2.71 15.73
C ALA A 15 -14.85 1.68 14.59
N HIS A 16 -15.12 0.42 14.96
CA HIS A 16 -15.14 -0.72 14.06
C HIS A 16 -16.25 -0.60 13.00
N GLU A 17 -17.30 0.15 13.31
CA GLU A 17 -18.36 0.55 12.39
C GLU A 17 -17.88 1.38 11.20
N ARG A 18 -16.70 2.00 11.30
CA ARG A 18 -16.04 2.73 10.19
C ARG A 18 -15.16 1.84 9.33
N GLY A 19 -15.00 0.57 9.70
CA GLY A 19 -14.18 -0.40 9.00
C GLY A 19 -14.92 -1.08 7.86
N SER A 20 -14.23 -1.32 6.75
CA SER A 20 -14.72 -2.17 5.66
C SER A 20 -13.69 -3.26 5.34
N TYR A 21 -14.20 -4.45 5.03
CA TYR A 21 -13.41 -5.58 4.52
C TYR A 21 -13.86 -5.96 3.10
N ASP A 22 -14.77 -5.17 2.53
CA ASP A 22 -15.23 -5.31 1.16
C ASP A 22 -14.06 -5.09 0.20
N ARG A 23 -13.86 -6.06 -0.70
CA ARG A 23 -12.71 -6.08 -1.60
C ARG A 23 -12.69 -4.87 -2.52
N ASP A 24 -13.84 -4.48 -3.05
CA ASP A 24 -13.93 -3.40 -4.02
C ASP A 24 -13.60 -2.05 -3.35
N THR A 25 -14.03 -1.86 -2.10
CA THR A 25 -13.64 -0.72 -1.25
C THR A 25 -12.12 -0.67 -1.03
N VAL A 26 -11.50 -1.81 -0.68
CA VAL A 26 -10.04 -1.89 -0.47
C VAL A 26 -9.29 -1.56 -1.75
N HIS A 27 -9.68 -2.17 -2.87
CA HIS A 27 -9.03 -1.97 -4.17
C HIS A 27 -9.15 -0.51 -4.62
N ALA A 28 -10.31 0.12 -4.48
CA ALA A 28 -10.52 1.52 -4.85
C ALA A 28 -9.56 2.47 -4.11
N ILE A 29 -9.33 2.26 -2.80
CA ILE A 29 -8.38 3.08 -2.04
C ILE A 29 -6.94 2.85 -2.53
N LEU A 30 -6.56 1.59 -2.80
CA LEU A 30 -5.22 1.25 -3.28
C LEU A 30 -4.95 1.76 -4.70
N ASP A 31 -5.97 1.85 -5.53
CA ASP A 31 -5.89 2.37 -6.90
C ASP A 31 -5.77 3.89 -6.94
N GLU A 32 -6.50 4.58 -6.07
CA GLU A 32 -6.50 6.04 -6.01
C GLU A 32 -5.20 6.58 -5.38
N ALA A 33 -4.70 5.94 -4.34
CA ALA A 33 -3.49 6.39 -3.65
C ALA A 33 -2.22 6.05 -4.44
N LEU A 34 -1.28 6.98 -4.53
CA LEU A 34 0.00 6.76 -5.21
C LEU A 34 1.14 6.32 -4.29
N ILE A 35 1.06 6.68 -3.00
CA ILE A 35 2.10 6.44 -2.00
C ILE A 35 1.57 5.49 -0.94
N CYS A 36 2.43 4.56 -0.53
CA CYS A 36 2.27 3.76 0.67
C CYS A 36 3.43 4.01 1.64
N HIS A 37 3.23 3.68 2.91
CA HIS A 37 4.26 3.63 3.93
C HIS A 37 4.51 2.18 4.32
N VAL A 38 5.74 1.73 4.14
CA VAL A 38 6.13 0.35 4.45
C VAL A 38 6.87 0.35 5.77
N ALA A 39 6.23 -0.19 6.81
CA ALA A 39 6.84 -0.43 8.10
C ALA A 39 7.43 -1.86 8.15
N PHE A 40 8.66 -1.98 8.63
CA PHE A 40 9.42 -3.22 8.72
C PHE A 40 10.40 -3.15 9.90
N ILE A 41 10.96 -4.29 10.30
CA ILE A 41 12.03 -4.34 11.31
C ILE A 41 13.38 -4.36 10.60
N HIS A 42 14.28 -3.48 11.02
CA HIS A 42 15.67 -3.41 10.56
C HIS A 42 16.57 -3.24 11.77
N ASP A 43 17.56 -4.12 11.91
CA ASP A 43 18.50 -4.13 13.04
C ASP A 43 17.80 -4.08 14.42
N GLY A 44 16.69 -4.82 14.54
CA GLY A 44 15.92 -4.91 15.77
C GLY A 44 15.01 -3.72 16.08
N ALA A 45 15.02 -2.67 15.25
CA ALA A 45 14.19 -1.48 15.42
C ALA A 45 13.13 -1.35 14.31
N PRO A 46 11.95 -0.78 14.60
CA PRO A 46 10.98 -0.45 13.57
C PRO A 46 11.48 0.70 12.70
N ALA A 47 11.37 0.53 11.39
CA ALA A 47 11.60 1.57 10.40
C ALA A 47 10.37 1.70 9.51
N ILE A 48 10.14 2.89 8.96
CA ILE A 48 9.09 3.17 7.98
C ILE A 48 9.68 3.94 6.80
N ILE A 49 9.35 3.54 5.58
CA ILE A 49 9.78 4.24 4.36
C ILE A 49 8.56 4.46 3.45
N PRO A 50 8.28 5.72 3.04
CA PRO A 50 7.31 5.98 1.99
C PRO A 50 7.85 5.57 0.62
N THR A 51 7.02 4.95 -0.20
CA THR A 51 7.34 4.63 -1.60
C THR A 51 6.08 4.62 -2.45
N ALA A 52 6.24 4.71 -3.76
CA ALA A 52 5.13 4.52 -4.68
C ALA A 52 4.71 3.04 -4.73
N HIS A 53 3.41 2.79 -4.90
CA HIS A 53 2.87 1.45 -5.03
C HIS A 53 1.89 1.34 -6.19
N TRP A 54 1.67 0.11 -6.62
CA TRP A 54 0.59 -0.23 -7.53
C TRP A 54 0.07 -1.62 -7.18
N ARG A 55 -1.08 -1.98 -7.75
CA ARG A 55 -1.58 -3.36 -7.68
C ARG A 55 -1.81 -3.89 -9.09
N ASP A 56 -1.72 -5.19 -9.23
CA ASP A 56 -2.25 -5.93 -10.37
C ASP A 56 -3.05 -7.13 -9.82
N GLY A 57 -4.37 -7.12 -10.07
CA GLY A 57 -5.30 -8.00 -9.40
C GLY A 57 -5.21 -7.88 -7.87
N GLU A 58 -4.84 -8.97 -7.21
CA GLU A 58 -4.66 -9.09 -5.75
C GLU A 58 -3.20 -8.86 -5.30
N THR A 59 -2.27 -8.67 -6.23
CA THR A 59 -0.85 -8.52 -5.89
C THR A 59 -0.52 -7.05 -5.68
N PHE A 60 0.04 -6.74 -4.51
CA PHE A 60 0.53 -5.42 -4.17
C PHE A 60 2.03 -5.30 -4.47
N TYR A 61 2.41 -4.28 -5.22
CA TYR A 61 3.77 -4.06 -5.68
C TYR A 61 4.33 -2.75 -5.13
N ILE A 62 5.63 -2.80 -4.85
CA ILE A 62 6.47 -1.63 -4.57
C ILE A 62 7.75 -1.78 -5.36
N HIS A 63 8.44 -0.66 -5.59
CA HIS A 63 9.81 -0.69 -6.11
C HIS A 63 10.74 0.11 -5.19
N GLY A 64 12.02 -0.04 -5.44
CA GLY A 64 13.07 0.71 -4.76
C GLY A 64 14.44 0.30 -5.24
N SER A 65 15.47 1.04 -4.81
CA SER A 65 16.86 0.66 -5.05
C SER A 65 17.18 -0.68 -4.37
N SER A 66 17.95 -1.53 -5.04
CA SER A 66 18.51 -2.77 -4.46
C SER A 66 19.46 -2.51 -3.28
N ALA A 67 19.95 -1.28 -3.12
CA ALA A 67 20.72 -0.84 -1.97
C ALA A 67 19.84 -0.38 -0.78
N SER A 68 18.51 -0.25 -0.98
CA SER A 68 17.59 0.18 0.08
C SER A 68 17.53 -0.84 1.20
N ARG A 69 17.64 -0.37 2.45
CA ARG A 69 17.43 -1.19 3.64
C ARG A 69 16.04 -1.83 3.70
N MET A 70 15.01 -1.14 3.18
CA MET A 70 13.66 -1.70 3.10
C MET A 70 13.63 -2.88 2.13
N ILE A 71 14.12 -2.69 0.90
CA ILE A 71 14.16 -3.77 -0.11
C ILE A 71 14.94 -4.97 0.42
N ARG A 72 16.14 -4.76 0.97
CA ARG A 72 16.94 -5.85 1.54
C ARG A 72 16.26 -6.58 2.69
N ALA A 73 15.59 -5.86 3.60
CA ALA A 73 14.86 -6.48 4.70
C ALA A 73 13.70 -7.34 4.20
N LEU A 74 12.91 -6.82 3.26
CA LEU A 74 11.77 -7.53 2.68
C LEU A 74 12.20 -8.74 1.84
N GLU A 75 13.27 -8.59 1.03
CA GLU A 75 13.90 -9.71 0.30
C GLU A 75 14.42 -10.78 1.26
N GLY A 76 14.92 -10.38 2.43
CA GLY A 76 15.31 -11.28 3.52
C GLY A 76 14.14 -11.93 4.28
N GLY A 77 12.89 -11.71 3.85
CA GLY A 77 11.69 -12.30 4.44
C GLY A 77 11.15 -11.56 5.66
N ALA A 78 11.64 -10.36 5.97
CA ALA A 78 11.06 -9.57 7.06
C ALA A 78 9.58 -9.28 6.79
N PRO A 79 8.69 -9.45 7.79
CA PRO A 79 7.29 -9.09 7.64
C PRO A 79 7.15 -7.57 7.52
N ALA A 80 6.22 -7.16 6.66
CA ALA A 80 5.84 -5.77 6.45
C ALA A 80 4.44 -5.49 7.03
N CYS A 81 4.28 -4.28 7.55
CA CYS A 81 2.99 -3.62 7.72
C CYS A 81 2.97 -2.43 6.76
N ILE A 82 2.13 -2.50 5.73
CA ILE A 82 2.03 -1.49 4.70
C ILE A 82 0.76 -0.70 4.94
N GLU A 83 0.87 0.62 4.95
CA GLU A 83 -0.25 1.54 5.13
C GLU A 83 -0.38 2.45 3.91
N VAL A 84 -1.60 2.62 3.45
CA VAL A 84 -1.98 3.59 2.41
C VAL A 84 -3.05 4.46 3.03
N THR A 85 -2.85 5.78 3.05
CA THR A 85 -3.81 6.71 3.65
C THR A 85 -4.05 7.90 2.74
N MET A 86 -5.33 8.25 2.61
CA MET A 86 -5.80 9.42 1.91
C MET A 86 -6.60 10.30 2.87
N THR A 87 -6.24 11.59 2.93
CA THR A 87 -6.98 12.58 3.69
C THR A 87 -8.01 13.24 2.79
N ASP A 88 -9.29 13.09 3.15
CA ASP A 88 -10.42 13.60 2.37
C ASP A 88 -10.96 14.93 2.91
N GLY A 89 -10.58 15.31 4.15
CA GLY A 89 -10.94 16.63 4.70
C GLY A 89 -10.84 16.72 6.22
N LEU A 90 -11.04 17.93 6.73
CA LEU A 90 -11.06 18.20 8.17
C LEU A 90 -12.50 18.23 8.70
N VAL A 91 -12.70 17.65 9.88
CA VAL A 91 -13.96 17.75 10.64
C VAL A 91 -13.74 18.78 11.74
N LEU A 92 -14.36 19.95 11.61
CA LEU A 92 -14.25 21.04 12.58
C LEU A 92 -15.53 21.15 13.41
N ALA A 93 -15.51 20.53 14.58
CA ALA A 93 -16.65 20.53 15.49
C ALA A 93 -16.61 21.75 16.45
N ARG A 94 -17.71 21.98 17.16
CA ARG A 94 -17.82 23.06 18.16
C ARG A 94 -16.89 22.87 19.38
N SER A 95 -16.52 21.62 19.67
CA SER A 95 -15.53 21.26 20.68
C SER A 95 -14.37 20.54 20.01
N GLY A 96 -13.14 20.92 20.36
CA GLY A 96 -11.94 20.27 19.84
C GLY A 96 -11.88 18.76 20.09
N TYR A 97 -12.56 18.26 21.12
CA TYR A 97 -12.68 16.82 21.40
C TYR A 97 -13.39 16.04 20.28
N HIS A 98 -14.28 16.69 19.54
CA HIS A 98 -15.03 16.07 18.43
C HIS A 98 -14.48 16.45 17.05
N SER A 99 -13.45 17.29 17.00
CA SER A 99 -12.76 17.57 15.73
C SER A 99 -11.94 16.38 15.30
N SER A 100 -11.84 16.15 14.00
CA SER A 100 -11.20 14.97 13.43
C SER A 100 -10.77 15.19 11.99
N VAL A 101 -10.40 14.09 11.31
CA VAL A 101 -10.02 14.06 9.91
C VAL A 101 -10.89 12.99 9.22
N ASN A 102 -11.48 13.34 8.09
CA ASN A 102 -12.03 12.36 7.15
C ASN A 102 -10.87 11.76 6.38
N TYR A 103 -10.73 10.43 6.46
CA TYR A 103 -9.68 9.70 5.77
C TYR A 103 -10.18 8.33 5.34
N ARG A 104 -9.53 7.81 4.31
CA ARG A 104 -9.62 6.41 3.87
C ARG A 104 -8.24 5.79 4.01
N THR A 105 -8.18 4.58 4.55
CA THR A 105 -6.91 3.89 4.77
C THR A 105 -7.04 2.39 4.56
N VAL A 106 -5.97 1.79 4.04
CA VAL A 106 -5.81 0.34 3.96
C VAL A 106 -4.52 -0.03 4.67
N VAL A 107 -4.61 -1.01 5.56
CA VAL A 107 -3.44 -1.62 6.22
C VAL A 107 -3.30 -3.06 5.76
N ILE A 108 -2.15 -3.38 5.18
CA ILE A 108 -1.81 -4.69 4.63
C ILE A 108 -0.69 -5.29 5.48
N TYR A 109 -0.87 -6.53 5.92
CA TYR A 109 0.21 -7.31 6.54
C TYR A 109 0.68 -8.36 5.55
N ALA A 110 1.96 -8.33 5.21
CA ALA A 110 2.50 -9.18 4.16
C ALA A 110 3.95 -9.59 4.42
N THR A 111 4.40 -10.59 3.67
CA THR A 111 5.81 -10.89 3.43
C THR A 111 6.05 -10.75 1.94
N GLY A 112 7.04 -9.96 1.55
CA GLY A 112 7.35 -9.73 0.14
C GLY A 112 8.13 -10.89 -0.48
N ARG A 113 8.11 -10.96 -1.81
CA ARG A 113 9.12 -11.67 -2.59
C ARG A 113 9.74 -10.74 -3.62
N LYS A 114 10.95 -11.04 -4.03
CA LYS A 114 11.56 -10.39 -5.19
C LYS A 114 10.92 -10.87 -6.49
N ILE A 115 10.87 -9.99 -7.47
CA ILE A 115 10.56 -10.35 -8.86
C ILE A 115 11.89 -10.58 -9.58
N ASP A 116 12.22 -11.83 -9.82
CA ASP A 116 13.45 -12.22 -10.52
C ASP A 116 13.23 -12.35 -12.02
N ASP A 117 12.05 -12.80 -12.45
CA ASP A 117 11.70 -12.89 -13.87
C ASP A 117 11.56 -11.51 -14.52
N ASP A 118 12.29 -11.29 -15.61
CA ASP A 118 12.32 -10.01 -16.30
C ASP A 118 11.01 -9.72 -17.04
N THR A 119 10.28 -10.75 -17.47
CA THR A 119 8.97 -10.58 -18.10
C THR A 119 7.95 -10.05 -17.09
N GLU A 120 7.86 -10.68 -15.92
CA GLU A 120 7.04 -10.21 -14.80
C GLU A 120 7.45 -8.81 -14.35
N LYS A 121 8.76 -8.54 -14.25
CA LYS A 121 9.28 -7.23 -13.84
C LYS A 121 8.85 -6.14 -14.82
N LEU A 122 8.99 -6.37 -16.12
CA LEU A 122 8.58 -5.42 -17.16
C LEU A 122 7.06 -5.19 -17.18
N ALA A 123 6.27 -6.26 -17.05
CA ALA A 123 4.82 -6.16 -16.97
C ALA A 123 4.38 -5.35 -15.74
N SER A 124 5.01 -5.59 -14.58
CA SER A 124 4.73 -4.83 -13.35
C SER A 124 5.11 -3.36 -13.47
N LEU A 125 6.25 -3.05 -14.12
CA LEU A 125 6.66 -1.68 -14.37
C LEU A 125 5.69 -0.96 -15.31
N LYS A 126 5.19 -1.64 -16.35
CA LYS A 126 4.14 -1.10 -17.20
C LYS A 126 2.88 -0.78 -16.40
N ALA A 127 2.42 -1.70 -15.55
CA ALA A 127 1.24 -1.48 -14.70
C ALA A 127 1.42 -0.28 -13.75
N PHE A 128 2.62 -0.10 -13.18
CA PHE A 128 2.96 1.10 -12.41
C PHE A 128 2.81 2.37 -13.25
N MET A 129 3.36 2.39 -14.46
CA MET A 129 3.28 3.55 -15.34
C MET A 129 1.84 3.90 -15.74
N GLU A 130 1.04 2.89 -16.07
CA GLU A 130 -0.38 3.07 -16.39
C GLU A 130 -1.20 3.56 -15.20
N LYS A 131 -0.84 3.17 -13.97
CA LYS A 131 -1.46 3.72 -12.77
C LYS A 131 -1.17 5.21 -12.60
N ILE A 132 0.10 5.62 -12.73
CA ILE A 132 0.49 7.01 -12.44
C ILE A 132 0.11 7.98 -13.56
N ALA A 133 0.15 7.53 -14.80
CA ALA A 133 -0.13 8.33 -15.98
C ALA A 133 -0.61 7.40 -17.12
N PRO A 134 -1.93 7.16 -17.24
CA PRO A 134 -2.49 6.30 -18.28
C PRO A 134 -2.01 6.69 -19.68
N GLY A 135 -1.55 5.70 -20.46
CA GLY A 135 -1.00 5.86 -21.81
C GLY A 135 0.46 6.29 -21.87
N ARG A 136 1.09 6.66 -20.74
CA ARG A 136 2.47 7.16 -20.73
C ARG A 136 3.49 6.10 -21.13
N TRP A 137 3.21 4.82 -20.90
CA TRP A 137 4.14 3.74 -21.23
C TRP A 137 4.54 3.74 -22.71
N ASP A 138 3.59 3.96 -23.61
CA ASP A 138 3.79 3.86 -25.06
C ASP A 138 4.60 5.04 -25.64
N GLU A 139 4.74 6.13 -24.87
CA GLU A 139 5.55 7.30 -25.23
C GLU A 139 7.00 7.22 -24.73
N LEU A 140 7.30 6.23 -23.88
CA LEU A 140 8.61 6.08 -23.25
C LEU A 140 9.51 5.15 -24.05
N ARG A 141 10.82 5.38 -23.97
CA ARG A 141 11.80 4.37 -24.42
C ARG A 141 11.68 3.12 -23.55
N ALA A 142 12.01 1.97 -24.14
CA ALA A 142 12.13 0.74 -23.37
C ALA A 142 13.18 0.89 -22.23
N PRO A 143 12.91 0.30 -21.04
CA PRO A 143 13.84 0.27 -19.91
C PRO A 143 15.22 -0.28 -20.28
#